data_AF-A0A9P6AWZ7-F1
#
_entry.id   AF-A0A9P6AWZ7-F1
#
_cell.length_a   1.000
_cell.length_b   1.000
_cell.length_c   1.000
_cell.angle_alpha   90.00
_cell.angle_beta   90.00
_cell.angle_gamma   90.00
#
_symmetry.space_group_name_H-M   'P 1'
#
loop_
_entity.id
_entity.type
_entity.pdbx_description
1 polymer ?
#
loop_
_entity_poly.entity_id
_entity_poly.type
_entity_poly.pdbx_seq_one_letter_code
_entity_poly.pdbx_strand_id
1 'polypeptide(L)'
;LSSKDCPKAIHDWIQQARSIKYSPSIKPDSFGKQWWKWWSNLQPAWRETSEGNWESLKIGGKNRIVAVVITLGWWGAVLDTIAGDKSEWNAALRDAIFAFCGCLM
;
A
#
# COMPACT_ATOMS: atom_id res chain seq x y z
N LEU A 1 15.23 0.98 -1.98
CA LEU A 1 13.85 0.76 -2.47
C LEU A 1 13.44 2.02 -3.23
N SER A 2 13.41 1.98 -4.56
CA SER A 2 12.77 3.03 -5.36
C SER A 2 11.68 2.39 -6.20
N SER A 3 10.43 2.63 -5.81
CA SER A 3 9.26 2.49 -6.68
C SER A 3 8.73 3.92 -6.85
N LYS A 4 8.38 4.28 -8.08
CA LYS A 4 7.84 5.61 -8.40
C LYS A 4 6.68 5.94 -7.45
N ASP A 5 6.66 7.17 -6.94
CA ASP A 5 5.63 7.69 -6.04
C ASP A 5 5.53 7.00 -4.66
N CYS A 6 6.55 6.25 -4.22
CA CYS A 6 6.59 5.66 -2.88
C CYS A 6 6.39 6.72 -1.78
N PRO A 7 5.38 6.58 -0.90
CA PRO A 7 5.15 7.55 0.18
C PRO A 7 6.38 7.73 1.06
N LYS A 8 6.70 8.98 1.42
CA LYS A 8 7.85 9.31 2.28
C LYS A 8 7.83 8.55 3.60
N ALA A 9 6.64 8.36 4.19
CA ALA A 9 6.46 7.59 5.43
C ALA A 9 7.06 6.17 5.36
N ILE A 10 7.05 5.54 4.18
CA ILE A 10 7.67 4.22 3.97
C ILE A 10 9.19 4.32 4.00
N HIS A 11 9.76 5.33 3.35
CA HIS A 11 11.21 5.57 3.37
C HIS A 11 11.72 5.80 4.79
N ASP A 12 11.01 6.64 5.55
CA ASP A 12 11.33 6.94 6.94
C ASP A 12 11.22 5.70 7.83
N TRP A 13 10.16 4.89 7.65
CA TRP A 13 10.01 3.62 8.35
C TRP A 13 11.15 2.62 8.07
N ILE A 14 11.59 2.53 6.82
CA ILE A 14 12.73 1.69 6.43
C ILE A 14 14.01 2.18 7.11
N GLN A 15 14.22 3.50 7.15
CA GLN A 15 15.36 4.11 7.84
C GLN A 15 15.32 3.86 9.35
N GLN A 16 14.13 3.75 9.95
CA GLN A 16 13.95 3.34 11.34
C GLN A 16 13.95 1.81 11.54
N ALA A 17 14.75 1.10 10.75
CA ALA A 17 14.90 -0.35 10.80
C ALA A 17 13.57 -1.12 10.73
N ARG A 18 12.54 -0.56 10.09
CA ARG A 18 11.19 -1.14 10.00
C ARG A 18 10.54 -1.35 11.36
N SER A 19 10.81 -0.46 12.32
CA SER A 19 10.25 -0.55 13.66
C SER A 19 8.72 -0.63 13.64
N ILE A 20 8.16 -1.58 14.37
CA ILE A 20 6.72 -1.77 14.54
C ILE A 20 6.12 -0.62 15.37
N LYS A 21 6.95 0.06 16.17
CA LYS A 21 6.55 1.22 16.98
C LYS A 21 6.53 2.53 16.18
N TYR A 22 6.99 2.51 14.94
CA TYR A 22 6.96 3.69 14.09
C TYR A 22 5.51 4.02 13.72
N SER A 23 5.09 5.23 14.05
CA SER A 23 3.79 5.78 13.70
C SER A 23 4.01 7.11 12.99
N PRO A 24 3.84 7.17 11.65
CA PRO A 24 4.02 8.40 10.91
C PRO A 24 2.85 9.37 11.14
N SER A 25 3.15 10.66 11.21
CA SER A 25 2.11 11.69 11.11
C SER A 25 1.67 11.82 9.65
N ILE A 26 0.50 11.27 9.33
CA ILE A 26 -0.08 11.29 7.98
C ILE A 26 -1.40 12.07 7.99
N LYS A 27 -1.65 12.83 6.92
CA LYS A 27 -2.96 13.43 6.65
C LYS A 27 -3.76 12.45 5.79
N PRO A 28 -4.90 11.93 6.26
CA PRO A 28 -5.57 10.77 5.64
C PRO A 28 -5.91 11.01 4.17
N ASP A 29 -6.52 12.14 3.81
CA ASP A 29 -6.94 12.41 2.42
C ASP A 29 -5.73 12.50 1.46
N SER A 30 -4.70 13.23 1.87
CA SER A 30 -3.48 13.37 1.07
C SER A 30 -2.68 12.07 1.00
N PHE A 31 -2.72 11.28 2.06
CA PHE A 31 -2.06 9.98 2.13
C PHE A 31 -2.78 8.97 1.24
N GLY A 32 -4.10 8.94 1.23
CA GLY A 32 -4.90 8.05 0.38
C GLY A 32 -4.59 8.24 -1.11
N LYS A 33 -4.54 9.50 -1.58
CA LYS A 33 -4.16 9.83 -2.96
C LYS A 33 -2.75 9.36 -3.31
N GLN A 34 -1.79 9.57 -2.41
CA GLN A 34 -0.40 9.11 -2.60
C GLN A 34 -0.33 7.57 -2.59
N TRP A 35 -1.08 6.92 -1.72
CA TRP A 35 -1.13 5.48 -1.61
C TRP A 35 -1.67 4.86 -2.89
N TRP A 36 -2.79 5.36 -3.44
CA TRP A 36 -3.34 4.88 -4.72
C TRP A 36 -2.36 5.06 -5.87
N LYS A 37 -1.73 6.24 -5.98
CA LYS A 37 -0.73 6.51 -7.01
C LYS A 37 0.44 5.53 -6.94
N TRP A 38 0.93 5.28 -5.73
CA TRP A 38 1.99 4.30 -5.50
C TRP A 38 1.55 2.87 -5.77
N TRP A 39 0.39 2.47 -5.27
CA TRP A 39 -0.16 1.13 -5.42
C TRP A 39 -0.39 0.76 -6.88
N SER A 40 -0.96 1.67 -7.68
CA SER A 40 -1.14 1.50 -9.12
C SER A 40 0.20 1.30 -9.84
N ASN A 41 1.26 2.01 -9.45
CA ASN A 41 2.60 1.83 -10.02
C ASN A 41 3.24 0.48 -9.65
N LEU A 42 2.78 -0.18 -8.58
CA LEU A 42 3.26 -1.51 -8.18
C LEU A 42 2.56 -2.64 -8.94
N GLN A 43 1.39 -2.37 -9.51
CA GLN A 43 0.64 -3.37 -10.26
C GLN A 43 1.39 -3.76 -11.54
N PRO A 44 1.26 -5.03 -11.98
CA PRO A 44 1.81 -5.44 -13.24
C PRO A 44 1.00 -4.84 -14.39
N ALA A 45 1.66 -4.62 -15.53
CA ALA A 45 1.05 -3.95 -16.69
C ALA A 45 -0.16 -4.71 -17.27
N TRP A 46 -0.20 -6.04 -17.14
CA TRP A 46 -1.31 -6.86 -17.64
C TRP A 46 -2.58 -6.73 -16.81
N ARG A 47 -2.57 -6.06 -15.65
CA ARG A 47 -3.79 -5.77 -14.88
C ARG A 47 -4.81 -4.96 -15.71
N GLU A 48 -4.34 -4.23 -16.73
CA GLU A 48 -5.19 -3.49 -17.67
C GLU A 48 -5.71 -4.38 -18.84
N THR A 49 -5.10 -5.55 -19.08
CA THR A 49 -5.35 -6.38 -20.27
C THR A 49 -5.91 -7.78 -19.94
N SER A 50 -6.24 -8.05 -18.67
CA SER A 50 -6.94 -9.26 -18.15
C SER A 50 -6.30 -10.63 -18.40
N GLU A 51 -5.19 -10.71 -19.13
CA GLU A 51 -4.48 -11.95 -19.45
C GLU A 51 -3.06 -11.93 -18.85
N GLY A 52 -2.93 -12.26 -17.57
CA GLY A 52 -1.60 -12.35 -16.97
C GLY A 52 -1.56 -13.04 -15.61
N ASN A 53 -0.37 -13.55 -15.30
CA ASN A 53 -0.07 -14.25 -14.06
C ASN A 53 0.37 -13.24 -12.99
N TRP A 54 -0.29 -13.29 -11.83
CA TRP A 54 0.00 -12.53 -10.62
C TRP A 54 1.43 -12.69 -10.09
N GLU A 55 2.16 -13.74 -10.50
CA GLU A 55 3.61 -13.89 -10.26
C GLU A 55 4.47 -12.71 -10.76
N SER A 56 3.96 -11.94 -11.73
CA SER A 56 4.70 -10.84 -12.36
C SER A 56 4.36 -9.46 -11.79
N LEU A 57 3.69 -9.40 -10.63
CA LEU A 57 3.69 -8.20 -9.81
C LEU A 57 5.11 -7.62 -9.78
N LYS A 58 5.27 -6.34 -10.15
CA LYS A 58 6.59 -5.65 -10.15
C LYS A 58 7.06 -5.37 -8.71
N ILE A 59 6.72 -6.25 -7.79
CA ILE A 59 7.10 -6.28 -6.41
C ILE A 59 8.42 -7.04 -6.34
N GLY A 60 9.53 -6.34 -6.61
CA GLY A 60 10.85 -6.89 -6.30
C GLY A 60 10.98 -7.16 -4.80
N GLY A 61 10.91 -8.44 -4.41
CA GLY A 61 11.21 -8.98 -3.08
C GLY A 61 10.05 -8.96 -2.06
N LYS A 62 10.03 -9.98 -1.16
CA LYS A 62 9.06 -10.19 -0.06
C LYS A 62 8.75 -8.95 0.80
N ASN A 63 9.66 -7.97 0.83
CA ASN A 63 9.59 -6.80 1.70
C ASN A 63 8.60 -5.70 1.27
N ARG A 64 8.04 -5.77 0.05
CA ARG A 64 7.14 -4.71 -0.45
C ARG A 64 5.67 -4.96 -0.16
N ILE A 65 5.21 -6.22 -0.10
CA ILE A 65 3.84 -6.57 0.36
C ILE A 65 3.65 -6.11 1.80
N VAL A 66 4.66 -6.34 2.66
CA VAL A 66 4.66 -5.85 4.04
C VAL A 66 4.49 -4.33 4.11
N ALA A 67 5.12 -3.57 3.21
CA ALA A 67 4.95 -2.12 3.16
C ALA A 67 3.51 -1.70 2.79
N VAL A 68 2.85 -2.44 1.89
CA VAL A 68 1.43 -2.19 1.53
C VAL A 68 0.53 -2.42 2.74
N VAL A 69 0.72 -3.54 3.45
CA VAL A 69 -0.07 -3.86 4.65
C VAL A 69 0.16 -2.84 5.77
N ILE A 70 1.42 -2.49 6.04
CA ILE A 70 1.77 -1.54 7.09
C ILE A 70 1.20 -0.13 6.79
N THR A 71 1.26 0.31 5.54
CA THR A 71 0.71 1.63 5.16
C THR A 71 -0.81 1.68 5.25
N LEU A 72 -1.51 0.59 4.89
CA LEU A 72 -2.95 0.47 5.14
C LEU A 72 -3.26 0.49 6.64
N GLY A 73 -2.41 -0.14 7.47
CA GLY A 73 -2.52 -0.09 8.92
C GLY A 73 -2.39 1.32 9.49
N TRP A 74 -1.38 2.09 9.06
CA TRP A 74 -1.23 3.49 9.49
C TRP A 74 -2.41 4.36 9.08
N TRP A 75 -2.86 4.23 7.84
CA TRP A 75 -4.00 5.01 7.33
C TRP A 75 -5.28 4.69 8.09
N GLY A 76 -5.58 3.40 8.31
CA GLY A 76 -6.73 2.96 9.08
C GLY A 76 -6.70 3.48 10.53
N ALA A 77 -5.55 3.37 11.19
CA ALA A 77 -5.38 3.85 12.57
C ALA A 77 -5.60 5.36 12.73
N VAL A 78 -5.15 6.17 11.76
CA VAL A 78 -5.42 7.61 11.76
C VAL A 78 -6.91 7.88 11.56
N LEU A 79 -7.56 7.21 10.62
CA LEU A 79 -9.00 7.34 10.40
C LEU A 79 -9.83 6.91 11.63
N ASP A 80 -9.42 5.85 12.32
CA ASP A 80 -10.02 5.43 13.60
C ASP A 80 -9.91 6.51 14.66
N THR A 81 -8.72 7.11 14.80
CA THR A 81 -8.45 8.13 15.81
C THR A 81 -9.30 9.39 15.60
N ILE A 82 -9.54 9.78 14.34
CA ILE A 82 -10.29 10.99 14.01
C ILE A 82 -11.77 10.73 13.69
N ALA A 83 -12.25 9.49 13.82
CA ALA A 83 -13.57 9.06 13.34
C ALA A 83 -13.85 9.48 11.88
N GLY A 84 -12.83 9.37 11.01
CA GLY A 84 -12.86 9.81 9.62
C GLY A 84 -13.57 8.83 8.69
N ASP A 85 -13.93 9.30 7.49
CA ASP A 85 -14.51 8.46 6.46
C ASP A 85 -13.51 7.37 6.02
N LYS A 86 -13.97 6.11 6.04
CA LYS A 86 -13.20 4.93 5.65
C LYS A 86 -13.55 4.40 4.27
N SER A 87 -14.39 5.10 3.49
CA SER A 87 -14.81 4.66 2.15
C SER A 87 -13.62 4.37 1.23
N GLU A 88 -12.70 5.33 1.08
CA GLU A 88 -11.48 5.17 0.27
C GLU A 88 -10.53 4.11 0.84
N TRP A 89 -10.36 4.09 2.16
CA TRP A 89 -9.52 3.08 2.82
C TRP A 89 -10.06 1.67 2.62
N ASN A 90 -11.37 1.47 2.71
CA ASN A 90 -12.03 0.18 2.46
C ASN A 90 -11.87 -0.25 1.00
N ALA A 91 -11.95 0.69 0.05
CA ALA A 91 -11.68 0.40 -1.36
C ALA A 91 -10.23 -0.06 -1.57
N ALA A 92 -9.27 0.64 -0.96
CA ALA A 92 -7.85 0.28 -1.02
C ALA A 92 -7.56 -1.09 -0.38
N LEU A 93 -8.19 -1.38 0.76
CA LEU A 93 -8.06 -2.68 1.43
C LEU A 93 -8.61 -3.83 0.57
N ARG A 94 -9.79 -3.66 -0.02
CA ARG A 94 -10.40 -4.67 -0.91
C ARG A 94 -9.54 -4.90 -2.14
N ASP A 95 -8.99 -3.85 -2.72
CA ASP A 95 -8.12 -3.95 -3.91
C ASP A 95 -6.82 -4.70 -3.60
N ALA A 96 -6.19 -4.40 -2.46
CA ALA A 96 -5.01 -5.11 -1.99
C ALA A 96 -5.29 -6.59 -1.68
N ILE A 97 -6.42 -6.90 -1.03
CA ILE A 97 -6.85 -8.29 -0.77
C ILE A 97 -7.06 -9.02 -2.09
N PHE A 98 -7.78 -8.42 -3.05
CA PHE A 98 -8.00 -9.03 -4.35
C PHE A 98 -6.69 -9.37 -5.06
N ALA A 99 -5.73 -8.44 -5.07
CA ALA A 99 -4.41 -8.67 -5.64
C ALA A 99 -3.65 -9.78 -4.92
N PHE A 100 -3.65 -9.82 -3.58
CA PHE A 100 -2.93 -10.84 -2.81
C PHE A 100 -3.56 -12.23 -2.91
N CYS A 101 -4.90 -12.32 -2.92
CA CYS A 101 -5.61 -13.58 -3.09
C CYS A 101 -5.53 -14.10 -4.53
N GLY A 102 -5.57 -13.21 -5.52
CA GLY A 102 -5.32 -13.56 -6.92
C GLY A 102 -3.91 -14.09 -7.18
N CYS A 103 -2.91 -13.66 -6.40
CA CYS A 103 -1.55 -14.22 -6.45
C CYS A 103 -1.39 -15.64 -5.91
N LEU A 104 -2.34 -16.12 -5.12
CA LEU A 104 -2.22 -17.38 -4.37
C LEU A 104 -3.07 -18.52 -4.98
N MET A 105 -3.80 -18.24 -6.05
CA MET A 105 -4.54 -19.23 -6.86
C MET A 105 -3.81 -19.47 -8.18
#